data_AF-A0A1F8P5R7-F1
#
_entry.id   AF-A0A1F8P5R7-F1
#
_cell.length_a   1.000
_cell.length_b   1.000
_cell.length_c   1.000
_cell.angle_alpha   90.00
_cell.angle_beta   90.00
_cell.angle_gamma   90.00
#
_symmetry.space_group_name_H-M   'P 1'
#
loop_
_entity.id
_entity.type
_entity.pdbx_description
1 polymer ?
#
loop_
_entity_poly.entity_id
_entity_poly.type
_entity_poly.pdbx_seq_one_letter_code
_entity_poly.pdbx_strand_id
1 'polypeptide(L)'
;MTTDSSTVPQSLFVFVNLNDPVCYHNLSKTNCMISSGLIIASVDPAFLQHYLSGSADYLPFLPNAQRSLSSISLFCHEITYLYDLEYDAELARCHAFRLAPSRLSSLFAFGSMQDCQRAHQVYGWHLSTVRRFTLKADPLTRVARVNMEVVSLMRGLYHRTNLDSKDKHRIWTHYWGGGGDIQVEAPVFQNGVLERNLISSGVLWEYLVEGRLNLAEPLHQASP
;
A
#
# COMPACT_ATOMS: atom_id res chain seq x y z
N MET A 1 5.88 -2.71 13.60
CA MET A 1 5.10 -1.84 14.49
C MET A 1 3.64 -1.98 14.09
N THR A 2 2.88 -2.79 14.82
CA THR A 2 1.41 -2.73 14.74
C THR A 2 0.99 -1.48 15.49
N THR A 3 0.20 -0.61 14.87
CA THR A 3 -0.32 0.57 15.58
C THR A 3 -1.22 0.12 16.72
N ASP A 4 -0.98 0.61 17.94
CA ASP A 4 -1.91 0.40 19.06
C ASP A 4 -3.30 0.86 18.64
N SER A 5 -4.33 0.11 19.03
CA SER A 5 -5.72 0.39 18.68
C SER A 5 -6.19 1.79 19.07
N SER A 6 -5.52 2.43 20.03
CA SER A 6 -5.73 3.82 20.46
C SER A 6 -5.27 4.89 19.46
N THR A 7 -4.45 4.53 18.47
CA THR A 7 -3.89 5.45 17.46
C THR A 7 -4.58 5.36 16.09
N VAL A 8 -5.48 4.38 15.93
CA VAL A 8 -6.28 4.24 14.72
C VAL A 8 -7.50 5.16 14.82
N PRO A 9 -7.74 6.04 13.84
CA PRO A 9 -8.91 6.92 13.83
C PRO A 9 -10.22 6.13 13.87
N GLN A 10 -11.22 6.66 14.57
CA GLN A 10 -12.56 6.05 14.63
C GLN A 10 -13.21 5.95 13.24
N SER A 11 -12.93 6.93 12.38
CA SER A 11 -13.39 6.98 10.99
C SER A 11 -12.19 6.88 10.06
N LEU A 12 -12.28 5.98 9.09
CA LEU A 12 -11.33 5.82 8.00
C LEU A 12 -12.00 6.20 6.69
N PHE A 13 -11.24 6.74 5.75
CA PHE A 13 -11.74 7.23 4.47
C PHE A 13 -11.05 6.48 3.33
N VAL A 14 -11.83 5.89 2.44
CA VAL A 14 -11.32 5.08 1.32
C VAL A 14 -11.84 5.66 0.01
N PHE A 15 -10.95 5.82 -0.97
CA PHE A 15 -11.36 6.11 -2.35
C PHE A 15 -11.86 4.81 -2.99
N VAL A 16 -13.17 4.70 -3.19
CA VAL A 16 -13.81 3.47 -3.67
C VAL A 16 -14.09 3.55 -5.16
N ASN A 17 -13.56 2.61 -5.94
CA ASN A 17 -13.86 2.52 -7.36
C ASN A 17 -15.22 1.83 -7.60
N LEU A 18 -16.30 2.60 -7.54
CA LEU A 18 -17.65 2.08 -7.81
C LEU A 18 -17.92 1.79 -9.30
N ASN A 19 -16.98 2.13 -10.20
CA ASN A 19 -17.06 1.72 -11.61
C ASN A 19 -16.60 0.27 -11.81
N ASP A 20 -15.88 -0.31 -10.83
CA ASP A 20 -15.61 -1.75 -10.81
C ASP A 20 -16.88 -2.50 -10.37
N PRO A 21 -17.48 -3.35 -11.25
CA PRO A 21 -18.68 -4.10 -10.92
C PRO A 21 -18.53 -4.99 -9.68
N VAL A 22 -17.34 -5.53 -9.44
CA VAL A 22 -17.07 -6.39 -8.28
C VAL A 22 -17.10 -5.56 -7.00
N CYS A 23 -16.39 -4.43 -7.00
CA CYS A 23 -16.41 -3.49 -5.89
C CYS A 23 -17.83 -2.98 -5.59
N TYR A 24 -18.57 -2.55 -6.61
CA TYR A 24 -19.94 -2.07 -6.47
C TYR A 24 -20.88 -3.16 -5.95
N HIS A 25 -20.86 -4.35 -6.54
CA HIS A 25 -21.70 -5.47 -6.12
C HIS A 25 -21.43 -5.84 -4.66
N ASN A 26 -20.16 -6.03 -4.29
CA ASN A 26 -19.78 -6.41 -2.94
C ASN A 26 -20.21 -5.34 -1.94
N LEU A 27 -19.83 -4.08 -2.17
CA LEU A 27 -20.10 -3.02 -1.21
C LEU A 27 -21.60 -2.70 -1.08
N SER A 28 -22.38 -2.78 -2.16
CA SER A 28 -23.83 -2.57 -2.13
C SER A 28 -24.59 -3.68 -1.37
N LYS A 29 -24.02 -4.89 -1.29
CA LYS A 29 -24.65 -6.03 -0.59
C LYS A 29 -24.17 -6.19 0.83
N THR A 30 -22.88 -6.05 1.08
CA THR A 30 -22.27 -6.37 2.37
C THR A 30 -22.07 -5.14 3.25
N ASN A 31 -22.04 -3.93 2.65
CA ASN A 31 -21.60 -2.70 3.30
C ASN A 31 -20.24 -2.85 3.98
N CYS A 32 -19.35 -3.73 3.49
CA CYS A 32 -18.02 -3.89 4.07
C CYS A 32 -16.96 -4.23 3.03
N MET A 33 -15.72 -3.88 3.36
CA MET A 33 -14.51 -4.34 2.70
C MET A 33 -13.71 -5.18 3.69
N ILE A 34 -13.14 -6.28 3.22
CA ILE A 34 -12.34 -7.19 4.04
C ILE A 34 -11.05 -7.45 3.27
N SER A 35 -9.91 -7.31 3.95
CA SER A 35 -8.61 -7.61 3.36
C SER A 35 -8.47 -9.12 3.08
N SER A 36 -7.73 -9.48 2.04
CA SER A 36 -7.62 -10.89 1.63
C SER A 36 -6.93 -11.74 2.69
N GLY A 37 -5.96 -11.19 3.42
CA GLY A 37 -5.18 -11.88 4.44
C GLY A 37 -6.05 -12.23 5.64
N LEU A 38 -6.97 -11.35 6.04
CA LEU A 38 -7.96 -11.66 7.08
C LEU A 38 -8.92 -12.77 6.63
N ILE A 39 -9.41 -12.72 5.38
CA ILE A 39 -10.29 -13.76 4.83
C ILE A 39 -9.60 -15.13 4.91
N ILE A 40 -8.38 -15.23 4.38
CA ILE A 40 -7.65 -16.50 4.34
C ILE A 40 -7.30 -16.97 5.76
N ALA A 41 -6.84 -16.09 6.64
CA ALA A 41 -6.58 -16.44 8.05
C ALA A 41 -7.83 -16.93 8.79
N SER A 42 -9.03 -16.56 8.35
CA SER A 42 -10.29 -17.00 8.96
C SER A 42 -10.74 -18.39 8.48
N VAL A 43 -10.25 -18.86 7.33
CA VAL A 43 -10.75 -20.10 6.69
C VAL A 43 -9.68 -21.19 6.55
N ASP A 44 -8.40 -20.83 6.53
CA ASP A 44 -7.27 -21.76 6.40
C ASP A 44 -6.44 -21.77 7.70
N PRO A 45 -6.53 -22.84 8.51
CA PRO A 45 -5.74 -22.99 9.73
C PRO A 45 -4.23 -22.97 9.51
N ALA A 46 -3.73 -23.46 8.36
CA ALA A 46 -2.30 -23.45 8.07
C ALA A 46 -1.82 -22.02 7.83
N PHE A 47 -2.53 -21.27 6.98
CA PHE A 47 -2.26 -19.86 6.79
C PHE A 47 -2.39 -19.06 8.09
N LEU A 48 -3.39 -19.35 8.93
CA LEU A 48 -3.55 -18.68 10.22
C LEU A 48 -2.32 -18.81 11.12
N GLN A 49 -1.67 -19.98 11.17
CA GLN A 49 -0.43 -20.15 11.95
C GLN A 49 0.70 -19.26 11.42
N HIS A 50 0.86 -19.21 10.10
CA HIS A 50 1.84 -18.33 9.47
C HIS A 50 1.50 -16.85 9.68
N TYR A 51 0.21 -16.50 9.59
CA TYR A 51 -0.29 -15.17 9.84
C TYR A 51 0.06 -14.71 11.25
N LEU A 52 -0.33 -15.49 12.28
CA LEU A 52 -0.11 -15.18 13.69
C LEU A 52 1.38 -15.07 14.06
N SER A 53 2.23 -15.94 13.49
CA SER A 53 3.68 -15.88 13.69
C SER A 53 4.39 -14.78 12.89
N GLY A 54 3.67 -14.14 11.94
CA GLY A 54 4.24 -13.15 11.03
C GLY A 54 5.15 -13.75 9.95
N SER A 55 4.99 -15.02 9.66
CA SER A 55 5.70 -15.77 8.60
C SER A 55 4.87 -16.04 7.35
N ALA A 56 3.64 -15.51 7.28
CA ALA A 56 2.80 -15.60 6.09
C ALA A 56 3.49 -14.93 4.89
N ASP A 57 3.55 -15.68 3.79
CA ASP A 57 4.07 -15.21 2.51
C ASP A 57 2.91 -14.66 1.67
N TYR A 58 3.04 -13.40 1.29
CA TYR A 58 2.05 -12.68 0.47
C TYR A 58 2.54 -12.48 -0.97
N LEU A 59 3.77 -12.87 -1.29
CA LEU A 59 4.35 -12.65 -2.60
C LEU A 59 3.65 -13.55 -3.64
N PRO A 60 3.05 -12.98 -4.70
CA PRO A 60 2.37 -13.78 -5.70
C PRO A 60 3.35 -14.56 -6.60
N PHE A 61 4.59 -14.10 -6.74
CA PHE A 61 5.64 -14.80 -7.50
C PHE A 61 7.05 -14.30 -7.11
N LEU A 62 8.07 -15.13 -7.34
CA LEU A 62 9.46 -14.73 -7.10
C LEU A 62 10.11 -14.25 -8.41
N PRO A 63 10.87 -13.13 -8.39
CA PRO A 63 11.68 -12.73 -9.54
C PRO A 63 12.59 -13.88 -9.98
N ASN A 64 12.60 -14.18 -11.29
CA ASN A 64 13.35 -15.30 -11.83
C ASN A 64 14.86 -15.01 -11.85
N ALA A 65 15.59 -15.56 -10.88
CA ALA A 65 17.05 -15.42 -10.76
C ALA A 65 17.84 -16.10 -11.90
N GLN A 66 17.23 -17.01 -12.66
CA GLN A 66 17.89 -17.78 -13.74
C GLN A 66 17.67 -17.18 -15.12
N ARG A 67 17.19 -15.94 -15.21
CA ARG A 67 16.91 -15.31 -16.50
C ARG A 67 18.20 -15.05 -17.29
N SER A 68 18.32 -15.71 -18.45
CA SER A 68 19.47 -15.54 -19.36
C SER A 68 19.42 -14.27 -20.22
N LEU A 69 18.25 -13.65 -20.37
CA LEU A 69 18.05 -12.50 -21.23
C LEU A 69 18.40 -11.19 -20.50
N SER A 70 19.42 -10.48 -20.98
CA SER A 70 19.93 -9.24 -20.36
C SER A 70 19.05 -8.00 -20.55
N SER A 71 18.08 -8.03 -21.47
CA SER A 71 17.17 -6.90 -21.74
C SER A 71 15.72 -7.38 -21.85
N ILE A 72 14.74 -6.54 -21.48
CA ILE A 72 13.31 -6.80 -21.71
C ILE A 72 12.72 -5.66 -22.53
N SER A 73 11.58 -5.92 -23.16
CA SER A 73 10.78 -4.85 -23.76
C SER A 73 10.41 -3.79 -22.72
N LEU A 74 10.22 -2.55 -23.15
CA LEU A 74 9.82 -1.44 -22.26
C LEU A 74 8.49 -1.72 -21.54
N PHE A 75 7.57 -2.42 -22.21
CA PHE A 75 6.32 -2.88 -21.59
C PHE A 75 6.56 -3.82 -20.41
N CYS A 76 7.38 -4.87 -20.60
CA CYS A 76 7.70 -5.79 -19.52
C CYS A 76 8.55 -5.12 -18.44
N HIS A 77 9.39 -4.16 -18.84
CA HIS A 77 10.22 -3.37 -17.94
C HIS A 77 9.35 -2.66 -16.91
N GLU A 78 8.40 -1.82 -17.34
CA GLU A 78 7.51 -1.08 -16.45
C GLU A 78 6.75 -1.97 -15.45
N ILE A 79 6.16 -3.07 -15.94
CA ILE A 79 5.43 -4.02 -15.08
C ILE A 79 6.37 -4.67 -14.04
N THR A 80 7.58 -5.04 -14.46
CA THR A 80 8.56 -5.67 -13.56
C THR A 80 8.99 -4.69 -12.47
N TYR A 81 9.27 -3.42 -12.77
CA TYR A 81 9.67 -2.45 -11.74
C TYR A 81 8.57 -2.13 -10.74
N LEU A 82 7.31 -2.04 -11.19
CA LEU A 82 6.18 -1.85 -10.28
C LEU A 82 6.05 -3.02 -9.30
N TYR A 83 6.32 -4.25 -9.78
CA TYR A 83 6.35 -5.41 -8.91
C TYR A 83 7.58 -5.45 -8.00
N ASP A 84 8.78 -5.17 -8.52
CA ASP A 84 10.03 -5.17 -7.75
C ASP A 84 9.95 -4.20 -6.56
N LEU A 85 9.27 -3.07 -6.74
CA LEU A 85 8.99 -2.11 -5.67
C LEU A 85 8.19 -2.74 -4.53
N GLU A 86 7.06 -3.39 -4.85
CA GLU A 86 6.20 -4.03 -3.85
C GLU A 86 6.88 -5.28 -3.26
N TYR A 87 7.69 -6.00 -4.04
CA TYR A 87 8.52 -7.12 -3.62
C TYR A 87 9.56 -6.68 -2.57
N ASP A 88 10.35 -5.65 -2.86
CA ASP A 88 11.39 -5.16 -1.95
C ASP A 88 10.77 -4.57 -0.67
N ALA A 89 9.61 -3.90 -0.79
CA ALA A 89 8.84 -3.46 0.36
C ALA A 89 8.38 -4.64 1.23
N GLU A 90 7.83 -5.70 0.63
CA GLU A 90 7.36 -6.88 1.34
C GLU A 90 8.51 -7.65 2.00
N LEU A 91 9.67 -7.76 1.35
CA LEU A 91 10.86 -8.36 1.96
C LEU A 91 11.29 -7.61 3.23
N ALA A 92 11.35 -6.28 3.18
CA ALA A 92 11.68 -5.48 4.36
C ALA A 92 10.66 -5.67 5.50
N ARG A 93 9.36 -5.80 5.14
CA ARG A 93 8.29 -6.14 6.10
C ARG A 93 8.57 -7.49 6.77
N CYS A 94 8.84 -8.53 5.99
CA CYS A 94 9.12 -9.88 6.49
C CYS A 94 10.37 -9.95 7.37
N HIS A 95 11.38 -9.13 7.11
CA HIS A 95 12.60 -9.12 7.90
C HIS A 95 12.44 -8.39 9.24
N ALA A 96 11.88 -7.19 9.25
CA ALA A 96 11.90 -6.29 10.42
C ALA A 96 10.51 -5.95 11.00
N PHE A 97 9.43 -6.17 10.26
CA PHE A 97 8.08 -5.73 10.60
C PHE A 97 7.02 -6.83 10.37
N ARG A 98 7.33 -8.07 10.77
CA ARG A 98 6.57 -9.30 10.47
C ARG A 98 5.07 -9.27 10.75
N LEU A 99 4.65 -8.52 11.76
CA LEU A 99 3.25 -8.38 12.15
C LEU A 99 2.58 -7.12 11.57
N ALA A 100 3.27 -6.32 10.75
CA ALA A 100 2.61 -5.27 9.98
C ALA A 100 1.76 -5.89 8.85
N PRO A 101 0.63 -5.26 8.47
CA PRO A 101 -0.14 -5.61 7.28
C PRO A 101 0.73 -5.69 6.03
N SER A 102 0.49 -6.65 5.13
CA SER A 102 1.14 -6.65 3.82
C SER A 102 0.41 -5.69 2.89
N ARG A 103 1.14 -4.86 2.14
CA ARG A 103 0.55 -4.01 1.09
C ARG A 103 -0.15 -4.81 -0.01
N LEU A 104 0.26 -6.07 -0.20
CA LEU A 104 -0.28 -6.99 -1.21
C LEU A 104 -1.66 -7.54 -0.83
N SER A 105 -2.13 -7.27 0.38
CA SER A 105 -3.35 -7.86 0.92
C SER A 105 -4.24 -6.85 1.66
N SER A 106 -3.62 -5.85 2.29
CA SER A 106 -4.29 -4.83 3.09
C SER A 106 -5.22 -3.93 2.28
N LEU A 107 -6.21 -3.37 2.97
CA LEU A 107 -7.00 -2.24 2.49
C LEU A 107 -6.22 -0.94 2.75
N PHE A 108 -6.32 0.01 1.83
CA PHE A 108 -5.68 1.34 1.94
C PHE A 108 -6.73 2.38 2.35
N ALA A 109 -6.45 3.12 3.42
CA ALA A 109 -7.37 4.12 3.95
C ALA A 109 -6.64 5.38 4.43
N PHE A 110 -7.36 6.50 4.49
CA PHE A 110 -6.90 7.75 5.07
C PHE A 110 -7.54 7.98 6.44
N GLY A 111 -6.79 8.64 7.33
CA GLY A 111 -7.28 8.96 8.67
C GLY A 111 -8.22 10.15 8.74
N SER A 112 -8.25 10.99 7.69
CA SER A 112 -9.04 12.21 7.65
C SER A 112 -9.50 12.58 6.22
N MET A 113 -10.58 13.35 6.12
CA MET A 113 -11.00 13.94 4.85
C MET A 113 -9.98 14.97 4.33
N GLN A 114 -9.20 15.59 5.22
CA GLN A 114 -8.12 16.52 4.82
C GLN A 114 -7.02 15.79 4.05
N ASP A 115 -6.64 14.58 4.47
CA ASP A 115 -5.69 13.75 3.73
C ASP A 115 -6.27 13.35 2.37
N CYS A 116 -7.57 13.05 2.28
CA CYS A 116 -8.23 12.82 0.99
C CYS A 116 -8.22 14.05 0.07
N GLN A 117 -8.44 15.25 0.61
CA GLN A 117 -8.33 16.50 -0.16
C GLN A 117 -6.91 16.71 -0.69
N ARG A 118 -5.89 16.38 0.11
CA ARG A 118 -4.50 16.42 -0.33
C ARG A 118 -4.22 15.38 -1.42
N ALA A 119 -4.71 14.16 -1.26
CA ALA A 119 -4.62 13.11 -2.29
C ALA A 119 -5.30 13.55 -3.59
N HIS A 120 -6.46 14.22 -3.51
CA HIS A 120 -7.13 14.80 -4.67
C HIS A 120 -6.28 15.85 -5.38
N GLN A 121 -5.64 16.77 -4.62
CA GLN A 121 -4.79 17.81 -5.19
C GLN A 121 -3.54 17.25 -5.88
N VAL A 122 -2.91 16.24 -5.27
CA VAL A 122 -1.65 15.66 -5.77
C VAL A 122 -1.89 14.69 -6.93
N TYR A 123 -2.92 13.84 -6.82
CA TYR A 123 -3.13 12.71 -7.73
C TYR A 123 -4.37 12.82 -8.62
N GLY A 124 -5.19 13.87 -8.44
CA GLY A 124 -6.43 14.06 -9.20
C GLY A 124 -7.55 13.08 -8.84
N TRP A 125 -7.43 12.34 -7.73
CA TRP A 125 -8.46 11.37 -7.32
C TRP A 125 -9.77 12.06 -6.96
N HIS A 126 -10.89 11.61 -7.52
CA HIS A 126 -12.17 12.29 -7.33
C HIS A 126 -12.72 12.14 -5.91
N LEU A 127 -12.94 13.26 -5.21
CA LEU A 127 -13.49 13.25 -3.84
C LEU A 127 -14.88 12.61 -3.74
N SER A 128 -15.66 12.60 -4.82
CA SER A 128 -16.97 11.95 -4.87
C SER A 128 -16.91 10.43 -4.69
N THR A 129 -15.74 9.80 -4.83
CA THR A 129 -15.54 8.36 -4.61
C THR A 129 -15.15 8.03 -3.18
N VAL A 130 -14.85 9.04 -2.35
CA VAL A 130 -14.49 8.83 -0.95
C VAL A 130 -15.71 8.33 -0.19
N ARG A 131 -15.52 7.26 0.57
CA ARG A 131 -16.51 6.70 1.48
C ARG A 131 -15.93 6.58 2.87
N ARG A 132 -16.77 6.82 3.88
CA ARG A 132 -16.40 6.72 5.29
C ARG A 132 -16.65 5.30 5.78
N PHE A 133 -15.67 4.75 6.49
CA PHE A 133 -15.70 3.43 7.08
C PHE A 133 -15.35 3.49 8.56
N THR A 134 -15.72 2.44 9.27
CA THR A 134 -15.32 2.15 10.65
C THR A 134 -14.59 0.82 10.67
N LEU A 135 -13.51 0.75 11.44
CA LEU A 135 -12.78 -0.50 11.64
C LEU A 135 -13.59 -1.42 12.56
N LYS A 136 -13.93 -2.62 12.08
CA LYS A 136 -14.55 -3.64 12.91
C LYS A 136 -13.48 -4.30 13.78
N ALA A 137 -13.66 -4.25 15.10
CA ALA A 137 -12.78 -4.94 16.02
C ALA A 137 -12.78 -6.46 15.76
N ASP A 138 -11.60 -7.02 15.58
CA ASP A 138 -11.34 -8.45 15.40
C ASP A 138 -9.93 -8.77 15.94
N PRO A 139 -9.72 -9.88 16.68
CA PRO A 139 -8.40 -10.25 17.22
C PRO A 139 -7.30 -10.41 16.18
N LEU A 140 -7.65 -10.69 14.92
CA LEU A 140 -6.71 -10.83 13.82
C LEU A 140 -6.41 -9.50 13.11
N THR A 141 -7.11 -8.42 13.45
CA THR A 141 -6.91 -7.13 12.78
C THR A 141 -5.50 -6.60 13.02
N ARG A 142 -4.84 -6.17 11.94
CA ARG A 142 -3.57 -5.45 11.99
C ARG A 142 -3.70 -4.14 11.24
N VAL A 143 -3.11 -3.09 11.80
CA VAL A 143 -3.09 -1.78 11.19
C VAL A 143 -1.66 -1.23 11.25
N ALA A 144 -1.24 -0.54 10.19
CA ALA A 144 -0.02 0.24 10.15
C ALA A 144 -0.29 1.60 9.49
N ARG A 145 0.27 2.66 10.09
CA ARG A 145 0.25 4.00 9.51
C ARG A 145 1.60 4.26 8.84
N VAL A 146 1.57 4.60 7.55
CA VAL A 146 2.76 4.69 6.70
C VAL A 146 2.67 5.91 5.78
N ASN A 147 3.81 6.45 5.35
CA ASN A 147 3.84 7.57 4.42
C ASN A 147 3.75 7.04 2.99
N MET A 148 2.60 7.21 2.34
CA MET A 148 2.37 6.72 0.98
C MET A 148 3.26 7.42 -0.05
N GLU A 149 3.70 8.66 0.24
CA GLU A 149 4.55 9.40 -0.68
C GLU A 149 5.93 8.76 -0.88
N VAL A 150 6.40 7.96 0.08
CA VAL A 150 7.63 7.17 -0.13
C VAL A 150 7.40 6.19 -1.28
N VAL A 151 6.27 5.49 -1.30
CA VAL A 151 5.90 4.57 -2.39
C VAL A 151 5.73 5.33 -3.70
N SER A 152 5.06 6.48 -3.69
CA SER A 152 4.86 7.30 -4.89
C SER A 152 6.17 7.81 -5.49
N LEU A 153 7.09 8.29 -4.64
CA LEU A 153 8.45 8.67 -5.04
C LEU A 153 9.16 7.48 -5.67
N MET A 154 9.14 6.33 -4.99
CA MET A 154 9.81 5.13 -5.47
C MET A 154 9.22 4.62 -6.79
N ARG A 155 7.91 4.72 -7.03
CA ARG A 155 7.31 4.37 -8.34
C ARG A 155 7.88 5.21 -9.48
N GLY A 156 8.13 6.49 -9.23
CA GLY A 156 8.75 7.39 -10.22
C GLY A 156 10.25 7.14 -10.43
N LEU A 157 10.95 6.66 -9.40
CA LEU A 157 12.41 6.60 -9.38
C LEU A 157 13.01 5.20 -9.54
N TYR A 158 12.32 4.12 -9.19
CA TYR A 158 12.89 2.76 -9.11
C TYR A 158 13.63 2.32 -10.37
N HIS A 159 13.11 2.69 -11.54
CA HIS A 159 13.68 2.35 -12.85
C HIS A 159 14.73 3.35 -13.34
N ARG A 160 14.90 4.49 -12.66
CA ARG A 160 15.80 5.60 -13.03
C ARG A 160 17.02 5.70 -12.14
N THR A 161 16.94 5.14 -10.94
CA THR A 161 17.98 5.21 -9.92
C THR A 161 18.70 3.87 -9.79
N ASN A 162 20.04 3.90 -9.72
CA ASN A 162 20.85 2.72 -9.43
C ASN A 162 20.90 2.47 -7.92
N LEU A 163 19.77 2.10 -7.33
CA LEU A 163 19.68 1.79 -5.89
C LEU A 163 20.26 0.41 -5.63
N ASP A 164 21.25 0.34 -4.74
CA ASP A 164 21.77 -0.93 -4.27
C ASP A 164 20.86 -1.55 -3.19
N SER A 165 21.19 -2.76 -2.76
CA SER A 165 20.41 -3.47 -1.73
C SER A 165 20.38 -2.73 -0.38
N LYS A 166 21.41 -1.94 -0.06
CA LYS A 166 21.50 -1.17 1.18
C LYS A 166 20.58 0.05 1.13
N ASP A 167 20.53 0.73 0.00
CA ASP A 167 19.61 1.85 -0.24
C ASP A 167 18.16 1.39 -0.18
N LYS A 168 17.84 0.29 -0.87
CA LYS A 168 16.51 -0.34 -0.82
C LYS A 168 16.12 -0.70 0.61
N HIS A 169 17.01 -1.38 1.34
CA HIS A 169 16.76 -1.74 2.74
C HIS A 169 16.50 -0.52 3.63
N ARG A 170 17.28 0.56 3.46
CA ARG A 170 17.10 1.82 4.19
C ARG A 170 15.74 2.46 3.90
N ILE A 171 15.37 2.55 2.63
CA ILE A 171 14.11 3.17 2.19
C ILE A 171 12.91 2.40 2.75
N TRP A 172 12.91 1.07 2.61
CA TRP A 172 11.77 0.26 3.04
C TRP A 172 11.69 0.10 4.56
N THR A 173 12.82 0.12 5.26
CA THR A 173 12.84 0.19 6.72
C THR A 173 12.28 1.53 7.22
N HIS A 174 12.61 2.64 6.55
CA HIS A 174 12.03 3.97 6.85
C HIS A 174 10.51 3.96 6.65
N TYR A 175 10.04 3.45 5.51
CA TYR A 175 8.61 3.34 5.20
C TYR A 175 7.85 2.52 6.26
N TRP A 176 8.28 1.30 6.54
CA TRP A 176 7.63 0.41 7.52
C TRP A 176 7.81 0.85 8.97
N GLY A 177 8.86 1.62 9.24
CA GLY A 177 9.09 2.28 10.52
C GLY A 177 8.16 3.46 10.80
N GLY A 178 7.27 3.82 9.87
CA GLY A 178 6.41 5.00 9.99
C GLY A 178 7.17 6.31 9.80
N GLY A 179 8.25 6.28 9.02
CA GLY A 179 9.02 7.45 8.66
C GLY A 179 8.21 8.45 7.83
N GLY A 180 8.45 9.74 8.05
CA GLY A 180 7.86 10.82 7.28
C GLY A 180 8.56 10.99 5.94
N ASP A 181 8.96 12.21 5.62
CA ASP A 181 9.66 12.51 4.37
C ASP A 181 11.01 11.76 4.28
N ILE A 182 11.36 11.31 3.08
CA ILE A 182 12.68 10.79 2.71
C ILE A 182 13.17 11.49 1.46
N GLN A 183 14.47 11.70 1.38
CA GLN A 183 15.13 12.20 0.18
C GLN A 183 15.89 11.07 -0.52
N VAL A 184 15.74 11.02 -1.84
CA VAL A 184 16.45 10.08 -2.71
C VAL A 184 17.16 10.87 -3.80
N GLU A 185 18.43 10.57 -4.01
CA GLU A 185 19.19 11.13 -5.12
C GLU A 185 18.77 10.44 -6.42
N ALA A 186 18.42 11.23 -7.44
CA ALA A 186 18.07 10.71 -8.75
C ALA A 186 18.74 11.49 -9.88
N PRO A 187 19.10 10.81 -10.98
CA PRO A 187 19.53 11.49 -12.19
C PRO A 187 18.34 12.23 -12.81
N VAL A 188 18.50 13.52 -13.04
CA VAL A 188 17.53 14.38 -13.69
C VAL A 188 18.19 15.02 -14.90
N PHE A 189 17.57 14.86 -16.07
CA PHE A 189 18.04 15.53 -17.28
C PHE A 189 17.33 16.88 -17.40
N GLN A 190 18.08 17.98 -17.21
CA GLN A 190 17.57 19.34 -17.32
C GLN A 190 18.51 20.17 -18.18
N ASN A 191 17.95 20.95 -19.10
CA ASN A 191 18.69 21.86 -19.98
C ASN A 191 19.86 21.20 -20.75
N GLY A 192 19.72 19.93 -21.12
CA GLY A 192 20.77 19.19 -21.85
C GLY A 192 21.88 18.61 -20.96
N VAL A 193 21.79 18.78 -19.63
CA VAL A 193 22.78 18.31 -18.66
C VAL A 193 22.14 17.25 -17.76
N LEU A 194 22.90 16.17 -17.49
CA LEU A 194 22.54 15.16 -16.50
C LEU A 194 23.00 15.63 -15.12
N GLU A 195 22.07 16.01 -14.27
CA GLU A 195 22.33 16.43 -12.89
C GLU A 195 21.83 15.39 -11.89
N ARG A 196 22.39 15.39 -10.68
CA ARG A 196 21.93 14.57 -9.57
C ARG A 196 21.19 15.47 -8.59
N ASN A 197 19.88 15.25 -8.48
CA ASN A 197 19.02 16.04 -7.60
C ASN A 197 18.50 15.20 -6.46
N LEU A 198 18.46 15.79 -5.26
CA LEU A 198 17.74 15.23 -4.12
C LEU A 198 16.25 15.51 -4.29
N ILE A 199 15.47 14.45 -4.44
CA ILE A 199 14.02 14.55 -4.59
C ILE A 199 13.40 14.11 -3.26
N SER A 200 12.59 14.99 -2.67
CA SER A 200 11.82 14.75 -1.46
C SER A 200 10.54 13.99 -1.81
N SER A 201 10.18 12.99 -1.01
CA SER A 201 8.89 12.31 -1.14
C SER A 201 7.73 13.24 -0.79
N GLY A 202 7.90 14.12 0.20
CA GLY A 202 6.79 14.75 0.90
C GLY A 202 6.16 13.80 1.93
N VAL A 203 4.98 14.17 2.43
CA VAL A 203 4.27 13.41 3.47
C VAL A 203 2.78 13.39 3.20
N LEU A 204 2.22 12.19 3.02
CA LEU A 204 0.80 11.92 3.03
C LEU A 204 0.60 10.56 3.71
N TRP A 205 -0.15 10.56 4.80
CA TRP A 205 -0.28 9.36 5.63
C TRP A 205 -1.43 8.49 5.15
N GLU A 206 -1.15 7.22 4.95
CA GLU A 206 -2.15 6.18 4.73
C GLU A 206 -2.12 5.16 5.87
N TYR A 207 -3.25 4.49 6.06
CA TYR A 207 -3.41 3.35 6.94
C TYR A 207 -3.55 2.11 6.06
N LEU A 208 -2.63 1.16 6.24
CA LEU A 208 -2.77 -0.20 5.77
C LEU A 208 -3.58 -0.96 6.79
N VAL A 209 -4.70 -1.55 6.38
CA VAL A 209 -5.62 -2.28 7.24
C VAL A 209 -5.72 -3.71 6.74
N GLU A 210 -5.12 -4.63 7.50
CA GLU A 210 -5.41 -6.06 7.40
C GLU A 210 -6.57 -6.33 8.35
N GLY A 211 -7.80 -6.27 7.83
CA GLY A 211 -8.97 -6.17 8.69
C GLY A 211 -10.28 -6.06 7.91
N ARG A 212 -11.35 -5.78 8.65
CA ARG A 212 -12.68 -5.51 8.11
C ARG A 212 -13.07 -4.05 8.33
N LEU A 213 -13.37 -3.36 7.25
CA LEU A 213 -13.93 -2.01 7.24
C LEU A 213 -15.42 -2.08 6.95
N ASN A 214 -16.25 -1.57 7.86
CA ASN A 214 -17.69 -1.44 7.67
C ASN A 214 -18.03 -0.03 7.21
N LEU A 215 -18.77 0.06 6.11
CA LEU A 215 -19.24 1.31 5.53
C LEU A 215 -20.15 2.02 6.54
N ALA A 216 -19.86 3.29 6.84
CA ALA A 216 -20.59 4.05 7.84
C ALA A 216 -22.00 4.43 7.35
N GLU A 217 -22.17 4.64 6.05
CA GLU A 217 -23.42 5.03 5.40
C GLU A 217 -23.63 4.15 4.17
N PRO A 218 -24.78 3.43 4.04
CA PRO A 218 -25.05 2.61 2.87
C PRO A 218 -24.88 3.41 1.58
N LEU A 219 -24.39 2.75 0.53
CA LEU A 219 -24.45 3.35 -0.81
C LEU A 219 -25.92 3.66 -1.11
N HIS A 220 -26.25 4.94 -1.31
CA HIS A 220 -27.61 5.32 -1.69
C HIS A 220 -28.05 4.44 -2.84
N GLN A 221 -29.12 3.66 -2.64
CA GLN A 221 -29.76 2.96 -3.73
C GLN A 221 -30.28 4.05 -4.66
N ALA A 222 -29.69 4.17 -5.85
CA ALA A 222 -30.38 4.84 -6.93
C ALA A 222 -31.74 4.14 -7.03
N SER A 223 -32.82 4.86 -6.71
CA SER A 223 -34.16 4.33 -6.88
C SER A 223 -34.29 3.85 -8.32
N PRO A 224 -34.87 2.66 -8.56
CA PRO A 224 -35.07 2.15 -9.91
C PRO A 224 -35.92 3.09 -10.76
#